data_AF-A0A562RMN4-F1
#
_entry.id   AF-A0A562RMN4-F1
#
_cell.length_a   1.000
_cell.length_b   1.000
_cell.length_c   1.000
_cell.angle_alpha   90.00
_cell.angle_beta   90.00
_cell.angle_gamma   90.00
#
_symmetry.space_group_name_H-M   'P 1'
#
loop_
_entity.id
_entity.type
_entity.pdbx_description
1 polymer ?
#
loop_
_entity_poly.entity_id
_entity_poly.type
_entity_poly.pdbx_seq_one_letter_code
_entity_poly.pdbx_strand_id
1 'polypeptide(L)'
;MLDKLYFGKDDAETDIGMGGLLSAGFLETTAYRTALAGKKWLFLGRKGAGKSAICLKLQNEFEASGRSSLVTPDEISADEIKRFEMGGIAPYQAKELLWRYILCVQLAKLMLRHIRDHPGKEREAIAARLRQFLVDNGEVDDLTTFERFWRIVERLKTSLTISAFNAVEASITIEPSSGARLSDQVEVVERKIQEYARQLKLFKVRNAFYILIDQIEKVWSNDPGSDTLVIGLLRAGKHAQSVYPFLNCSVFLRIDIYEKLDFKERDKLRSDEWHIRWDSEALINLIQTRAAASTGIRKAAAVLWEHGFPRHVGETDTRKYIVTRTLNRPRDIIQLCNACRDVGHMRGGTTIVERDVFAAAKQYSRWKLVDIQNEWSVNYPFLSDILLLLASGSYLFRREHFARKYAIMQPDLSSRHPALRHQLSADYPLSVLFSISVIGAVRDGEPAYFCNAEFDDTLTLQDESFAIHPCFREALQCQSAIELPQFEDGGARIEAVRERIRRGTSVSGFEDSDVPVEYLTKELHAGLVLLRRQIVALDIAADVREELRMNIAAVDREVTRIGAQFDEVDARDAGERLSAFFKAMSKGLVKAGIMQERSDLYYLLNQLIEYCQEFAFGSRSRRYRLG
;
A
#
# COMPACT_ATOMS: atom_id res chain seq x y z
N MET A 1 -21.27 6.64 -20.50
CA MET A 1 -20.73 5.55 -19.65
C MET A 1 -20.01 6.14 -18.44
N LEU A 2 -19.07 7.07 -18.67
CA LEU A 2 -18.27 7.69 -17.61
C LEU A 2 -19.10 8.29 -16.46
N ASP A 3 -20.23 8.94 -16.76
CA ASP A 3 -21.08 9.58 -15.75
C ASP A 3 -21.71 8.62 -14.73
N LYS A 4 -21.89 7.35 -15.13
CA LYS A 4 -22.42 6.29 -14.24
C LYS A 4 -21.30 5.42 -13.65
N LEU A 5 -20.09 5.52 -14.19
CA LEU A 5 -18.99 4.70 -13.77
C LEU A 5 -18.53 5.15 -12.38
N TYR A 6 -18.54 4.23 -11.42
CA TYR A 6 -18.02 4.51 -10.10
C TYR A 6 -17.47 3.24 -9.47
N PHE A 7 -16.31 3.34 -8.83
CA PHE A 7 -15.64 2.19 -8.21
C PHE A 7 -15.74 2.19 -6.70
N GLY A 8 -16.51 3.10 -6.10
CA GLY A 8 -16.75 3.14 -4.65
C GLY A 8 -15.83 4.08 -3.89
N LYS A 9 -15.99 4.11 -2.56
CA LYS A 9 -15.18 4.93 -1.64
C LYS A 9 -13.96 4.17 -1.12
N ASP A 10 -13.09 4.91 -0.44
CA ASP A 10 -11.80 4.43 0.05
C ASP A 10 -11.91 3.62 1.35
N ASP A 11 -12.95 3.87 2.14
CA ASP A 11 -13.31 3.14 3.36
C ASP A 11 -14.62 2.36 3.17
N ALA A 12 -14.68 1.18 3.79
CA ALA A 12 -15.75 0.21 3.54
C ALA A 12 -17.09 0.68 4.13
N GLU A 13 -17.05 1.42 5.23
CA GLU A 13 -18.19 1.98 5.95
C GLU A 13 -18.93 3.04 5.11
N THR A 14 -18.20 3.94 4.45
CA THR A 14 -18.81 4.92 3.55
C THR A 14 -19.26 4.25 2.25
N ASP A 15 -18.52 3.26 1.74
CA ASP A 15 -18.85 2.52 0.50
C ASP A 15 -20.12 1.67 0.62
N ILE A 16 -20.42 1.17 1.83
CA ILE A 16 -21.71 0.51 2.10
C ILE A 16 -22.84 1.52 2.28
N GLY A 17 -22.60 2.63 3.00
CA GLY A 17 -23.62 3.63 3.32
C GLY A 17 -24.05 4.47 2.11
N MET A 18 -23.14 4.77 1.18
CA MET A 18 -23.41 5.55 -0.03
C MET A 18 -23.74 4.63 -1.21
N GLY A 19 -24.97 4.13 -1.24
CA GLY A 19 -25.55 3.45 -2.40
C GLY A 19 -25.28 1.94 -2.49
N GLY A 20 -24.69 1.33 -1.45
CA GLY A 20 -24.54 -0.13 -1.36
C GLY A 20 -23.61 -0.74 -2.40
N LEU A 21 -22.70 0.06 -2.99
CA LEU A 21 -21.78 -0.45 -4.01
C LEU A 21 -20.83 -1.50 -3.44
N LEU A 22 -20.45 -1.39 -2.16
CA LEU A 22 -19.73 -2.48 -1.50
C LEU A 22 -20.53 -3.78 -1.56
N SER A 23 -21.83 -3.75 -1.27
CA SER A 23 -22.69 -4.95 -1.26
C SER A 23 -22.93 -5.52 -2.66
N ALA A 24 -23.19 -4.66 -3.66
CA ALA A 24 -23.47 -5.05 -5.03
C ALA A 24 -22.20 -5.41 -5.84
N GLY A 25 -21.07 -4.78 -5.51
CA GLY A 25 -19.78 -4.89 -6.18
C GLY A 25 -18.71 -5.63 -5.37
N PHE A 26 -19.11 -6.42 -4.35
CA PHE A 26 -18.18 -7.22 -3.56
C PHE A 26 -17.62 -8.38 -4.40
N LEU A 27 -16.30 -8.50 -4.46
CA LEU A 27 -15.67 -9.69 -5.04
C LEU A 27 -15.45 -10.74 -3.95
N GLU A 28 -16.09 -11.90 -4.09
CA GLU A 28 -15.89 -13.03 -3.18
C GLU A 28 -14.51 -13.67 -3.35
N THR A 29 -13.58 -13.23 -2.51
CA THR A 29 -12.24 -13.81 -2.44
C THR A 29 -12.21 -15.11 -1.63
N THR A 30 -11.13 -15.87 -1.77
CA THR A 30 -10.86 -17.03 -0.90
C THR A 30 -10.84 -16.64 0.58
N ALA A 31 -10.33 -15.45 0.90
CA ALA A 31 -10.33 -14.94 2.28
C ALA A 31 -11.76 -14.81 2.83
N TYR A 32 -12.67 -14.20 2.06
CA TYR A 32 -14.08 -14.09 2.43
C TYR A 32 -14.72 -15.48 2.61
N ARG A 33 -14.52 -16.40 1.67
CA ARG A 33 -15.08 -17.76 1.74
C ARG A 33 -14.56 -18.55 2.94
N THR A 34 -13.28 -18.39 3.28
CA THR A 34 -12.67 -19.00 4.48
C THR A 34 -13.29 -18.45 5.76
N ALA A 35 -13.52 -17.14 5.82
CA ALA A 35 -14.18 -16.48 6.95
C ALA A 35 -15.65 -16.89 7.07
N LEU A 36 -16.39 -16.90 5.95
CA LEU A 36 -17.78 -17.32 5.89
C LEU A 36 -17.95 -18.75 6.37
N ALA A 37 -17.09 -19.67 5.92
CA ALA A 37 -17.10 -21.07 6.37
C ALA A 37 -16.63 -21.24 7.83
N GLY A 38 -16.07 -20.21 8.44
CA GLY A 38 -15.48 -20.25 9.77
C GLY A 38 -14.36 -21.28 9.91
N LYS A 39 -13.56 -21.46 8.85
CA LYS A 39 -12.40 -22.38 8.82
C LYS A 39 -11.18 -21.82 9.54
N LYS A 40 -11.07 -20.49 9.55
CA LYS A 40 -10.02 -19.71 10.21
C LYS A 40 -10.69 -18.63 11.04
N TRP A 41 -9.94 -18.06 11.97
CA TRP A 41 -10.47 -17.02 12.84
C TRP A 41 -9.56 -15.80 12.93
N LEU A 42 -8.27 -15.90 12.60
CA LEU A 42 -7.37 -14.77 12.59
C LEU A 42 -7.07 -14.36 11.14
N PHE A 43 -7.56 -13.19 10.73
CA PHE A 43 -7.40 -12.65 9.39
C PHE A 43 -6.43 -11.47 9.39
N LEU A 44 -5.25 -11.66 8.80
CA LEU A 44 -4.15 -10.71 8.79
C LEU A 44 -4.07 -10.00 7.45
N GLY A 45 -3.95 -8.67 7.43
CA GLY A 45 -3.78 -7.94 6.17
C GLY A 45 -3.37 -6.48 6.35
N ARG A 46 -2.69 -5.93 5.35
CA ARG A 46 -2.25 -4.52 5.33
C ARG A 46 -3.45 -3.55 5.33
N LYS A 47 -3.23 -2.26 5.61
CA LYS A 47 -4.29 -1.24 5.52
C LYS A 47 -4.88 -1.21 4.10
N GLY A 48 -6.20 -1.15 3.93
CA GLY A 48 -6.80 -1.17 2.59
C GLY A 48 -6.79 -2.53 1.86
N ALA A 49 -6.34 -3.63 2.50
CA ALA A 49 -6.41 -4.99 1.94
C ALA A 49 -7.83 -5.60 1.89
N GLY A 50 -8.84 -4.90 2.43
CA GLY A 50 -10.24 -5.34 2.44
C GLY A 50 -10.71 -6.05 3.72
N LYS A 51 -9.99 -5.92 4.84
CA LYS A 51 -10.39 -6.48 6.16
C LYS A 51 -11.82 -6.06 6.56
N SER A 52 -12.05 -4.76 6.64
CA SER A 52 -13.36 -4.19 7.01
C SER A 52 -14.45 -4.51 5.97
N ALA A 53 -14.10 -4.59 4.69
CA ALA A 53 -15.02 -5.03 3.65
C ALA A 53 -15.49 -6.48 3.86
N ILE A 54 -14.57 -7.41 4.19
CA ILE A 54 -14.92 -8.79 4.53
C ILE A 54 -15.77 -8.81 5.80
N CYS A 55 -15.38 -8.06 6.83
CA CYS A 55 -16.07 -7.97 8.11
C CYS A 55 -17.54 -7.51 7.94
N LEU A 56 -17.76 -6.38 7.25
CA LEU A 56 -19.10 -5.85 6.98
C LEU A 56 -19.92 -6.79 6.08
N LYS A 57 -19.30 -7.44 5.09
CA LYS A 57 -20.01 -8.41 4.24
C LYS A 57 -20.47 -9.63 5.04
N LEU A 58 -19.66 -10.14 5.97
CA LEU A 58 -20.05 -11.22 6.89
C LEU A 58 -21.14 -10.77 7.86
N GLN A 59 -21.03 -9.55 8.38
CA GLN A 59 -22.06 -8.99 9.25
C GLN A 59 -23.41 -8.99 8.53
N ASN A 60 -23.48 -8.43 7.32
CA ASN A 60 -24.71 -8.39 6.53
C ASN A 60 -25.24 -9.80 6.21
N GLU A 61 -24.35 -10.75 5.90
CA GLU A 61 -24.71 -12.14 5.60
C GLU A 61 -25.43 -12.81 6.77
N PHE A 62 -25.03 -12.48 8.00
CA PHE A 62 -25.58 -13.08 9.22
C PHE A 62 -26.59 -12.19 9.95
N GLU A 63 -26.74 -10.93 9.55
CA GLU A 63 -27.60 -9.93 10.20
C GLU A 63 -29.07 -10.36 10.22
N ALA A 64 -29.61 -10.77 9.07
CA ALA A 64 -31.01 -11.20 8.96
C ALA A 64 -31.34 -12.40 9.87
N SER A 65 -30.34 -13.24 10.15
CA SER A 65 -30.48 -14.38 11.05
C SER A 65 -30.13 -14.09 12.51
N GLY A 66 -29.71 -12.85 12.82
CA GLY A 66 -29.29 -12.45 14.17
C GLY A 66 -28.05 -13.18 14.70
N ARG A 67 -27.26 -13.81 13.81
CA ARG A 67 -26.17 -14.75 14.17
C ARG A 67 -24.81 -14.07 14.34
N SER A 68 -24.68 -12.79 14.03
CA SER A 68 -23.42 -12.05 14.13
C SER A 68 -23.47 -10.87 15.09
N SER A 69 -22.32 -10.56 15.69
CA SER A 69 -22.08 -9.31 16.38
C SER A 69 -20.74 -8.70 15.92
N LEU A 70 -20.73 -7.39 15.67
CA LEU A 70 -19.54 -6.62 15.32
C LEU A 70 -19.00 -5.91 16.57
N VAL A 71 -17.71 -6.07 16.84
CA VAL A 71 -17.00 -5.42 17.93
C VAL A 71 -15.86 -4.59 17.34
N THR A 72 -15.98 -3.27 17.46
CA THR A 72 -14.95 -2.31 17.03
C THR A 72 -14.62 -1.40 18.20
N PRO A 73 -13.40 -1.47 18.77
CA PRO A 73 -12.98 -0.52 19.80
C PRO A 73 -13.01 0.92 19.27
N ASP A 74 -13.47 1.85 20.10
CA ASP A 74 -13.45 3.29 19.80
C ASP A 74 -12.21 3.98 20.38
N GLU A 75 -11.85 5.16 19.88
CA GLU A 75 -10.63 5.87 20.33
C GLU A 75 -10.66 6.22 21.83
N ILE A 76 -11.84 6.51 22.38
CA ILE A 76 -12.03 6.79 23.82
C ILE A 76 -11.65 5.55 24.65
N SER A 77 -11.88 4.36 24.09
CA SER A 77 -11.54 3.10 24.72
C SER A 77 -10.03 2.88 24.85
N ALA A 78 -9.20 3.49 24.01
CA ALA A 78 -7.75 3.24 24.02
C ALA A 78 -7.14 3.52 25.40
N ASP A 79 -7.45 4.68 26.00
CA ASP A 79 -6.90 5.09 27.29
C ASP A 79 -7.45 4.24 28.44
N GLU A 80 -8.75 3.97 28.42
CA GLU A 80 -9.37 3.14 29.46
C GLU A 80 -8.85 1.72 29.46
N ILE A 81 -8.70 1.16 28.26
CA ILE A 81 -8.12 -0.15 28.05
C ILE A 81 -6.68 -0.16 28.53
N LYS A 82 -5.83 0.79 28.12
CA LYS A 82 -4.42 0.83 28.55
C LYS A 82 -4.31 0.81 30.08
N ARG A 83 -5.14 1.60 30.77
CA ARG A 83 -5.22 1.67 32.24
C ARG A 83 -5.89 0.47 32.91
N PHE A 84 -6.41 -0.50 32.15
CA PHE A 84 -7.02 -1.70 32.71
C PHE A 84 -5.97 -2.66 33.27
N GLU A 85 -5.71 -2.57 34.56
CA GLU A 85 -4.82 -3.46 35.28
C GLU A 85 -5.55 -4.08 36.47
N MET A 86 -5.15 -5.29 36.85
CA MET A 86 -5.77 -6.03 37.94
C MET A 86 -4.68 -6.57 38.85
N GLY A 87 -4.85 -6.38 40.16
CA GLY A 87 -3.88 -6.82 41.15
C GLY A 87 -3.73 -8.34 41.14
N GLY A 88 -2.49 -8.82 41.27
CA GLY A 88 -2.17 -10.24 41.40
C GLY A 88 -2.18 -11.06 40.10
N ILE A 89 -2.32 -10.42 38.93
CA ILE A 89 -2.15 -11.07 37.62
C ILE A 89 -1.32 -10.19 36.69
N ALA A 90 -0.74 -10.77 35.63
CA ALA A 90 0.07 -10.02 34.67
C ALA A 90 -0.80 -9.11 33.78
N PRO A 91 -0.28 -7.98 33.24
CA PRO A 91 -1.08 -7.05 32.44
C PRO A 91 -1.78 -7.71 31.23
N TYR A 92 -1.08 -8.56 30.49
CA TYR A 92 -1.68 -9.29 29.36
C TYR A 92 -2.80 -10.26 29.80
N GLN A 93 -2.74 -10.83 31.01
CA GLN A 93 -3.79 -11.68 31.56
C GLN A 93 -5.02 -10.86 31.95
N ALA A 94 -4.82 -9.66 32.50
CA ALA A 94 -5.91 -8.73 32.75
C ALA A 94 -6.62 -8.34 31.44
N LYS A 95 -5.87 -8.01 30.37
CA LYS A 95 -6.47 -7.74 29.05
C LYS A 95 -7.16 -8.97 28.46
N GLU A 96 -6.61 -10.18 28.66
CA GLU A 96 -7.25 -11.43 28.25
C GLU A 96 -8.60 -11.64 28.95
N LEU A 97 -8.68 -11.41 30.26
CA LEU A 97 -9.94 -11.48 31.02
C LEU A 97 -10.96 -10.45 30.54
N LEU A 98 -10.53 -9.22 30.23
CA LEU A 98 -11.38 -8.20 29.64
C LEU A 98 -12.00 -8.68 28.32
N TRP A 99 -11.20 -9.24 27.41
CA TRP A 99 -11.71 -9.78 26.15
C TRP A 99 -12.62 -10.98 26.34
N ARG A 100 -12.30 -11.91 27.26
CA ARG A 100 -13.19 -13.04 27.60
C ARG A 100 -14.55 -12.56 28.11
N TYR A 101 -14.56 -11.53 28.95
CA TYR A 101 -15.80 -10.90 29.41
C TYR A 101 -16.59 -10.26 28.26
N ILE A 102 -15.92 -9.49 27.38
CA ILE A 102 -16.56 -8.91 26.18
C ILE A 102 -17.22 -10.02 25.33
N LEU A 103 -16.52 -11.12 25.09
CA LEU A 103 -17.06 -12.25 24.34
C LEU A 103 -18.28 -12.87 25.02
N CYS A 104 -18.30 -12.98 26.35
CA CYS A 104 -19.46 -13.45 27.11
C CYS A 104 -20.67 -12.53 26.96
N VAL A 105 -20.47 -11.22 27.05
CA VAL A 105 -21.54 -10.22 26.82
C VAL A 105 -22.11 -10.36 25.41
N GLN A 106 -21.27 -10.48 24.39
CA GLN A 106 -21.71 -10.66 23.01
C GLN A 106 -22.44 -11.99 22.80
N LEU A 107 -21.95 -13.08 23.38
CA LEU A 107 -22.63 -14.38 23.33
C LEU A 107 -23.99 -14.35 24.01
N ALA A 108 -24.11 -13.70 25.18
CA ALA A 108 -25.39 -13.53 25.86
C ALA A 108 -26.42 -12.84 24.97
N LYS A 109 -26.02 -11.75 24.29
CA LYS A 109 -26.88 -11.02 23.33
C LYS A 109 -27.27 -11.86 22.12
N LEU A 110 -26.34 -12.61 21.55
CA LEU A 110 -26.62 -13.54 20.44
C LEU A 110 -27.58 -14.66 20.84
N MET A 111 -27.42 -15.20 22.05
CA MET A 111 -28.33 -16.21 22.59
C MET A 111 -29.73 -15.65 22.84
N LEU A 112 -29.85 -14.41 23.32
CA LEU A 112 -31.14 -13.73 23.47
C LEU A 112 -31.86 -13.54 22.13
N ARG A 113 -31.13 -13.13 21.08
CA ARG A 113 -31.68 -13.05 19.70
C ARG A 113 -32.15 -14.43 19.22
N HIS A 114 -31.33 -15.46 19.41
CA HIS A 114 -31.69 -16.83 19.05
C HIS A 114 -32.94 -17.33 19.77
N ILE A 115 -33.09 -17.05 21.08
CA ILE A 115 -34.26 -17.42 21.88
C ILE A 115 -35.51 -16.69 21.37
N ARG A 116 -35.41 -15.39 21.08
CA ARG A 116 -36.52 -14.60 20.54
C ARG A 116 -37.07 -15.22 19.26
N ASP A 117 -36.19 -15.68 18.38
CA ASP A 117 -36.58 -16.28 17.10
C ASP A 117 -37.06 -17.75 17.25
N HIS A 118 -36.79 -18.37 18.41
CA HIS A 118 -37.19 -19.74 18.74
C HIS A 118 -37.78 -19.84 20.16
N PRO A 119 -38.96 -19.24 20.41
CA PRO A 119 -39.51 -19.11 21.76
C PRO A 119 -39.83 -20.46 22.40
N GLY A 120 -39.84 -20.48 23.74
CA GLY A 120 -40.23 -21.66 24.51
C GLY A 120 -40.03 -21.44 26.00
N LYS A 121 -40.89 -22.04 26.85
CA LYS A 121 -40.90 -21.79 28.31
C LYS A 121 -39.53 -21.97 28.97
N GLU A 122 -38.81 -23.04 28.63
CA GLU A 122 -37.47 -23.31 29.15
C GLU A 122 -36.43 -22.28 28.65
N ARG A 123 -36.58 -21.84 27.40
CA ARG A 123 -35.69 -20.83 26.78
C ARG A 123 -35.93 -19.44 27.34
N GLU A 124 -37.17 -19.10 27.67
CA GLU A 124 -37.49 -17.82 28.33
C GLU A 124 -36.92 -17.74 29.75
N ALA A 125 -36.82 -18.86 30.47
CA ALA A 125 -36.12 -18.89 31.75
C ALA A 125 -34.63 -18.57 31.59
N ILE A 126 -33.98 -19.11 30.54
CA ILE A 126 -32.60 -18.75 30.18
C ILE A 126 -32.51 -17.27 29.81
N ALA A 127 -33.43 -16.78 28.97
CA ALA A 127 -33.46 -15.39 28.54
C ALA A 127 -33.58 -14.43 29.74
N ALA A 128 -34.43 -14.72 30.72
CA ALA A 128 -34.55 -13.93 31.94
C ALA A 128 -33.23 -13.84 32.71
N ARG A 129 -32.48 -14.95 32.83
CA ARG A 129 -31.17 -14.97 33.50
C ARG A 129 -30.11 -14.19 32.70
N LEU A 130 -30.07 -14.34 31.39
CA LEU A 130 -29.16 -13.59 30.52
C LEU A 130 -29.44 -12.08 30.56
N ARG A 131 -30.72 -11.67 30.50
CA ARG A 131 -31.12 -10.25 30.65
C ARG A 131 -30.72 -9.70 32.01
N GLN A 132 -30.98 -10.45 33.08
CA GLN A 132 -30.58 -10.05 34.42
C GLN A 132 -29.06 -9.87 34.52
N PHE A 133 -28.27 -10.81 33.97
CA PHE A 133 -26.81 -10.68 33.92
C PHE A 133 -26.35 -9.41 33.18
N LEU A 134 -26.95 -9.10 32.02
CA LEU A 134 -26.62 -7.89 31.28
C LEU A 134 -26.95 -6.63 32.11
N VAL A 135 -28.17 -6.56 32.66
CA VAL A 135 -28.64 -5.42 33.46
C VAL A 135 -27.81 -5.22 34.73
N ASP A 136 -27.49 -6.30 35.47
CA ASP A 136 -26.69 -6.26 36.71
C ASP A 136 -25.28 -5.71 36.47
N ASN A 137 -24.75 -5.90 35.26
CA ASN A 137 -23.44 -5.40 34.85
C ASN A 137 -23.53 -4.10 34.04
N GLY A 138 -24.71 -3.48 33.99
CA GLY A 138 -24.99 -2.24 33.26
C GLY A 138 -25.00 -2.39 31.74
N GLU A 139 -24.79 -3.58 31.21
CA GLU A 139 -24.83 -3.86 29.77
C GLU A 139 -26.28 -3.72 29.28
N VAL A 140 -26.44 -2.96 28.20
CA VAL A 140 -27.75 -2.65 27.62
C VAL A 140 -28.24 -3.87 26.84
N ASP A 141 -29.44 -4.34 27.17
CA ASP A 141 -30.19 -5.38 26.42
C ASP A 141 -30.72 -4.84 25.07
N ASP A 142 -30.41 -3.60 24.70
CA ASP A 142 -30.84 -3.04 23.44
C ASP A 142 -30.09 -3.73 22.30
N LEU A 143 -30.77 -4.68 21.69
CA LEU A 143 -30.33 -5.45 20.53
C LEU A 143 -30.02 -4.56 19.31
N THR A 144 -30.39 -3.27 19.35
CA THR A 144 -30.23 -2.28 18.27
C THR A 144 -29.18 -1.19 18.55
N THR A 145 -28.73 -1.02 19.80
CA THR A 145 -27.76 0.05 20.15
C THR A 145 -26.35 -0.51 20.23
N PHE A 146 -25.43 0.11 19.49
CA PHE A 146 -23.99 -0.11 19.63
C PHE A 146 -23.52 0.36 21.02
N GLU A 147 -23.17 -0.57 21.90
CA GLU A 147 -22.48 -0.23 23.15
C GLU A 147 -21.10 0.35 22.84
N ARG A 148 -20.77 1.46 23.51
CA ARG A 148 -19.43 2.03 23.44
C ARG A 148 -18.47 1.17 24.25
N PHE A 149 -17.39 0.75 23.62
CA PHE A 149 -16.46 -0.24 24.15
C PHE A 149 -15.86 0.18 25.50
N TRP A 150 -15.58 1.48 25.68
CA TRP A 150 -15.01 2.02 26.92
C TRP A 150 -15.91 1.81 28.16
N ARG A 151 -17.24 1.76 27.99
CA ARG A 151 -18.17 1.55 29.12
C ARG A 151 -18.03 0.15 29.70
N ILE A 152 -17.82 -0.85 28.83
CA ILE A 152 -17.58 -2.25 29.23
C ILE A 152 -16.29 -2.32 30.06
N VAL A 153 -15.25 -1.62 29.63
CA VAL A 153 -13.95 -1.56 30.33
C VAL A 153 -14.10 -0.92 31.71
N GLU A 154 -14.78 0.23 31.81
CA GLU A 154 -15.01 0.94 33.06
C GLU A 154 -15.80 0.09 34.06
N ARG A 155 -16.87 -0.57 33.62
CA ARG A 155 -17.70 -1.44 34.46
C ARG A 155 -16.90 -2.60 35.02
N LEU A 156 -16.13 -3.28 34.16
CA LEU A 156 -15.31 -4.41 34.58
C LEU A 156 -14.22 -4.02 35.60
N LYS A 157 -13.75 -2.76 35.59
CA LYS A 157 -12.84 -2.25 36.64
C LYS A 157 -13.52 -2.15 38.00
N THR A 158 -14.81 -1.83 38.03
CA THR A 158 -15.55 -1.55 39.28
C THR A 158 -15.97 -2.82 40.01
N SER A 159 -16.71 -3.72 39.34
CA SER A 159 -17.07 -5.05 39.85
C SER A 159 -17.89 -5.81 38.81
N LEU A 160 -17.69 -7.13 38.70
CA LEU A 160 -18.51 -8.05 37.89
C LEU A 160 -19.54 -8.74 38.79
N THR A 161 -20.83 -8.59 38.49
CA THR A 161 -21.94 -9.18 39.25
C THR A 161 -22.41 -10.48 38.60
N ILE A 162 -22.40 -11.59 39.37
CA ILE A 162 -22.76 -12.94 38.90
C ILE A 162 -24.00 -13.54 39.59
N SER A 163 -24.71 -12.75 40.39
CA SER A 163 -25.92 -13.17 41.15
C SER A 163 -27.02 -13.76 40.25
N ALA A 164 -27.15 -13.24 39.02
CA ALA A 164 -28.06 -13.78 38.00
C ALA A 164 -27.89 -15.30 37.79
N PHE A 165 -26.70 -15.86 38.03
CA PHE A 165 -26.40 -17.27 37.84
C PHE A 165 -26.50 -18.14 39.11
N ASN A 166 -27.00 -17.59 40.22
CA ASN A 166 -27.10 -18.24 41.53
C ASN A 166 -25.75 -18.83 42.02
N ALA A 167 -24.64 -18.21 41.64
CA ALA A 167 -23.32 -18.58 42.18
C ALA A 167 -23.14 -17.93 43.54
N VAL A 168 -22.86 -18.73 44.57
CA VAL A 168 -22.48 -18.25 45.90
C VAL A 168 -21.02 -17.80 45.82
N GLU A 169 -20.73 -16.53 46.15
CA GLU A 169 -19.36 -16.09 46.37
C GLU A 169 -18.84 -16.83 47.61
N ALA A 170 -17.96 -17.81 47.42
CA ALA A 170 -17.33 -18.51 48.53
C ALA A 170 -16.53 -17.48 49.34
N SER A 171 -16.88 -17.32 50.62
CA SER A 171 -16.13 -16.50 51.57
C SER A 171 -14.80 -17.19 51.87
N ILE A 172 -13.77 -16.89 51.09
CA ILE A 172 -12.39 -17.35 51.36
C ILE A 172 -11.82 -16.48 52.48
N THR A 173 -11.18 -17.12 53.46
CA THR A 173 -10.59 -16.48 54.66
C THR A 173 -9.41 -15.53 54.36
N ILE A 174 -8.94 -15.51 53.11
CA ILE A 174 -7.95 -14.58 52.56
C ILE A 174 -8.66 -13.86 51.42
N GLU A 175 -8.73 -12.52 51.47
CA GLU A 175 -9.32 -11.75 50.36
C GLU A 175 -8.49 -12.03 49.08
N PRO A 176 -9.08 -12.67 48.05
CA PRO A 176 -8.37 -12.90 46.80
C PRO A 176 -7.97 -11.57 46.17
N SER A 177 -6.87 -11.56 45.43
CA SER A 177 -6.51 -10.38 44.64
C SER A 177 -7.64 -10.02 43.66
N SER A 178 -7.75 -8.75 43.28
CA SER A 178 -8.81 -8.31 42.36
C SER A 178 -8.76 -9.07 41.03
N GLY A 179 -7.57 -9.41 40.53
CA GLY A 179 -7.39 -10.24 39.34
C GLY A 179 -7.85 -11.69 39.52
N ALA A 180 -7.56 -12.32 40.66
CA ALA A 180 -8.01 -13.68 40.94
C ALA A 180 -9.54 -13.74 41.05
N ARG A 181 -10.14 -12.80 41.79
CA ARG A 181 -11.61 -12.67 41.90
C ARG A 181 -12.26 -12.50 40.53
N LEU A 182 -11.73 -11.60 39.69
CA LEU A 182 -12.28 -11.37 38.36
C LEU A 182 -12.15 -12.62 37.48
N SER A 183 -11.01 -13.32 37.54
CA SER A 183 -10.81 -14.57 36.81
C SER A 183 -11.88 -15.61 37.17
N ASP A 184 -12.09 -15.84 38.47
CA ASP A 184 -13.10 -16.77 38.96
C ASP A 184 -14.50 -16.37 38.50
N GLN A 185 -14.86 -15.09 38.62
CA GLN A 185 -16.15 -14.56 38.20
C GLN A 185 -16.36 -14.76 36.69
N VAL A 186 -15.37 -14.43 35.84
CA VAL A 186 -15.45 -14.66 34.39
C VAL A 186 -15.63 -16.14 34.09
N GLU A 187 -14.89 -17.04 34.74
CA GLU A 187 -15.07 -18.49 34.56
C GLU A 187 -16.47 -18.98 34.94
N VAL A 188 -17.11 -18.40 35.97
CA VAL A 188 -18.52 -18.67 36.28
C VAL A 188 -19.42 -18.28 35.11
N VAL A 189 -19.25 -17.07 34.56
CA VAL A 189 -20.03 -16.58 33.41
C VAL A 189 -19.85 -17.51 32.22
N GLU A 190 -18.61 -17.84 31.85
CA GLU A 190 -18.31 -18.72 30.72
C GLU A 190 -18.95 -20.11 30.88
N ARG A 191 -18.85 -20.70 32.07
CA ARG A 191 -19.48 -21.99 32.38
C ARG A 191 -21.00 -21.93 32.18
N LYS A 192 -21.63 -20.82 32.60
CA LYS A 192 -23.07 -20.60 32.45
C LYS A 192 -23.49 -20.38 31.00
N ILE A 193 -22.71 -19.61 30.23
CA ILE A 193 -22.89 -19.47 28.78
C ILE A 193 -22.84 -20.84 28.09
N GLN A 194 -21.86 -21.69 28.43
CA GLN A 194 -21.78 -23.05 27.88
C GLN A 194 -22.97 -23.92 28.29
N GLU A 195 -23.40 -23.85 29.56
CA GLU A 195 -24.57 -24.58 30.06
C GLU A 195 -25.82 -24.23 29.25
N TYR A 196 -26.10 -22.93 29.12
CA TYR A 196 -27.23 -22.44 28.33
C TYR A 196 -27.09 -22.79 26.85
N ALA A 197 -25.89 -22.73 26.28
CA ALA A 197 -25.67 -23.10 24.88
C ALA A 197 -25.94 -24.60 24.64
N ARG A 198 -25.67 -25.48 25.62
CA ARG A 198 -26.07 -26.90 25.55
C ARG A 198 -27.59 -27.06 25.60
N GLN A 199 -28.27 -26.34 26.49
CA GLN A 199 -29.74 -26.37 26.61
C GLN A 199 -30.43 -25.83 25.34
N LEU A 200 -29.85 -24.79 24.72
CA LEU A 200 -30.28 -24.25 23.44
C LEU A 200 -29.88 -25.12 22.22
N LYS A 201 -29.17 -26.24 22.45
CA LYS A 201 -28.68 -27.18 21.41
C LYS A 201 -27.67 -26.56 20.43
N LEU A 202 -27.04 -25.44 20.79
CA LEU A 202 -26.07 -24.73 19.93
C LEU A 202 -24.80 -25.55 19.68
N PHE A 203 -24.38 -26.39 20.63
CA PHE A 203 -23.22 -27.28 20.47
C PHE A 203 -23.35 -28.29 19.30
N LYS A 204 -24.57 -28.52 18.77
CA LYS A 204 -24.78 -29.37 17.60
C LYS A 204 -24.52 -28.65 16.27
N VAL A 205 -24.36 -27.33 16.30
CA VAL A 205 -24.19 -26.48 15.12
C VAL A 205 -22.86 -25.77 15.25
N ARG A 206 -21.87 -26.20 14.45
CA ARG A 206 -20.59 -25.49 14.36
C ARG A 206 -20.82 -24.10 13.77
N ASN A 207 -20.14 -23.09 14.31
CA ASN A 207 -20.27 -21.70 13.87
C ASN A 207 -21.75 -21.23 13.85
N ALA A 208 -22.53 -21.62 14.85
CA ALA A 208 -23.88 -21.12 15.05
C ALA A 208 -23.89 -19.59 15.18
N PHE A 209 -22.87 -19.02 15.83
CA PHE A 209 -22.68 -17.58 15.97
C PHE A 209 -21.32 -17.12 15.45
N TYR A 210 -21.27 -15.84 15.07
CA TYR A 210 -20.08 -15.13 14.66
C TYR A 210 -19.88 -13.89 15.52
N ILE A 211 -18.71 -13.73 16.10
CA ILE A 211 -18.26 -12.46 16.67
C ILE A 211 -17.15 -11.96 15.77
N LEU A 212 -17.36 -10.80 15.17
CA LEU A 212 -16.46 -10.17 14.21
C LEU A 212 -15.77 -9.01 14.92
N ILE A 213 -14.44 -9.05 15.00
CA ILE A 213 -13.63 -8.04 15.68
C ILE A 213 -12.75 -7.36 14.63
N ASP A 214 -12.89 -6.05 14.47
CA ASP A 214 -12.15 -5.26 13.47
C ASP A 214 -11.72 -3.91 14.07
N GLN A 215 -10.86 -3.19 13.33
CA GLN A 215 -10.41 -1.83 13.66
C GLN A 215 -9.62 -1.72 14.98
N ILE A 216 -8.91 -2.78 15.36
CA ILE A 216 -8.02 -2.79 16.53
C ILE A 216 -6.93 -1.72 16.44
N GLU A 217 -6.55 -1.31 15.23
CA GLU A 217 -5.60 -0.21 15.04
C GLU A 217 -6.04 1.13 15.63
N LYS A 218 -7.35 1.33 15.90
CA LYS A 218 -7.85 2.56 16.55
C LYS A 218 -7.43 2.69 18.01
N VAL A 219 -7.11 1.57 18.66
CA VAL A 219 -6.71 1.51 20.08
C VAL A 219 -5.26 1.09 20.25
N TRP A 220 -4.51 0.98 19.15
CA TRP A 220 -3.09 0.62 19.16
C TRP A 220 -2.19 1.80 18.84
N SER A 221 -1.15 2.00 19.65
CA SER A 221 -0.26 3.16 19.55
C SER A 221 1.23 2.82 19.72
N ASN A 222 1.62 1.59 19.39
CA ASN A 222 3.01 1.14 19.40
C ASN A 222 3.69 1.33 20.77
N ASP A 223 2.98 0.96 21.83
CA ASP A 223 3.43 1.03 23.22
C ASP A 223 3.07 -0.27 23.97
N PRO A 224 3.77 -0.63 25.05
CA PRO A 224 3.54 -1.88 25.76
C PRO A 224 2.09 -2.09 26.24
N GLY A 225 1.38 -1.02 26.58
CA GLY A 225 -0.01 -1.08 27.05
C GLY A 225 -0.97 -1.46 25.93
N SER A 226 -0.78 -0.90 24.73
CA SER A 226 -1.56 -1.31 23.56
C SER A 226 -1.12 -2.66 22.98
N ASP A 227 0.15 -3.04 23.07
CA ASP A 227 0.60 -4.38 22.67
C ASP A 227 -0.03 -5.47 23.54
N THR A 228 -0.04 -5.29 24.86
CA THR A 228 -0.68 -6.23 25.79
C THR A 228 -2.19 -6.36 25.55
N LEU A 229 -2.85 -5.30 25.07
CA LEU A 229 -4.26 -5.36 24.67
C LEU A 229 -4.47 -6.33 23.49
N VAL A 230 -3.68 -6.18 22.43
CA VAL A 230 -3.80 -7.04 21.24
C VAL A 230 -3.38 -8.47 21.58
N ILE A 231 -2.35 -8.66 22.40
CA ILE A 231 -1.97 -10.00 22.91
C ILE A 231 -3.12 -10.63 23.69
N GLY A 232 -3.77 -9.87 24.59
CA GLY A 232 -4.95 -10.31 25.32
C GLY A 232 -6.10 -10.74 24.40
N LEU A 233 -6.35 -9.98 23.32
CA LEU A 233 -7.35 -10.31 22.30
C LEU A 233 -7.05 -11.64 21.62
N LEU A 234 -5.80 -11.83 21.18
CA LEU A 234 -5.37 -13.04 20.49
C LEU A 234 -5.49 -14.28 21.38
N ARG A 235 -5.13 -14.14 22.67
CA ARG A 235 -5.26 -15.21 23.67
C ARG A 235 -6.74 -15.53 23.94
N ALA A 236 -7.57 -14.52 24.16
CA ALA A 236 -9.01 -14.69 24.36
C ALA A 236 -9.72 -15.28 23.13
N GLY A 237 -9.34 -14.86 21.92
CA GLY A 237 -9.85 -15.43 20.67
C GLY A 237 -9.50 -16.91 20.54
N LYS A 238 -8.25 -17.29 20.81
CA LYS A 238 -7.83 -18.71 20.82
C LYS A 238 -8.58 -19.53 21.87
N HIS A 239 -8.75 -18.97 23.07
CA HIS A 239 -9.55 -19.57 24.14
C HIS A 239 -11.02 -19.77 23.72
N ALA A 240 -11.62 -18.77 23.08
CA ALA A 240 -13.00 -18.85 22.63
C ALA A 240 -13.23 -19.97 21.61
N GLN A 241 -12.28 -20.19 20.70
CA GLN A 241 -12.35 -21.26 19.69
C GLN A 241 -12.29 -22.66 20.30
N SER A 242 -11.65 -22.83 21.47
CA SER A 242 -11.60 -24.12 22.16
C SER A 242 -12.83 -24.33 23.05
N VAL A 243 -13.32 -23.27 23.69
CA VAL A 243 -14.40 -23.35 24.69
C VAL A 243 -15.80 -23.32 24.04
N TYR A 244 -15.96 -22.61 22.93
CA TYR A 244 -17.26 -22.39 22.28
C TYR A 244 -17.27 -22.96 20.84
N PRO A 245 -17.49 -24.27 20.65
CA PRO A 245 -17.47 -24.88 19.30
C PRO A 245 -18.59 -24.36 18.37
N PHE A 246 -19.59 -23.70 18.93
CA PHE A 246 -20.69 -23.05 18.22
C PHE A 246 -20.39 -21.59 17.85
N LEU A 247 -19.23 -21.04 18.26
CA LEU A 247 -18.81 -19.67 17.96
C LEU A 247 -17.65 -19.69 16.96
N ASN A 248 -17.71 -18.80 15.98
CA ASN A 248 -16.52 -18.33 15.28
C ASN A 248 -16.20 -16.89 15.72
N CYS A 249 -15.10 -16.71 16.45
CA CYS A 249 -14.58 -15.39 16.84
C CYS A 249 -13.57 -14.92 15.80
N SER A 250 -14.02 -14.28 14.71
CA SER A 250 -13.17 -13.79 13.65
C SER A 250 -12.53 -12.44 14.01
N VAL A 251 -11.21 -12.38 14.10
CA VAL A 251 -10.41 -11.19 14.33
C VAL A 251 -9.74 -10.75 13.04
N PHE A 252 -10.01 -9.52 12.61
CA PHE A 252 -9.37 -8.86 11.48
C PHE A 252 -8.30 -7.91 12.00
N LEU A 253 -7.03 -8.25 11.77
CA LEU A 253 -5.90 -7.52 12.34
C LEU A 253 -4.95 -7.03 11.25
N ARG A 254 -4.40 -5.83 11.47
CA ARG A 254 -3.31 -5.32 10.68
C ARG A 254 -2.06 -6.18 10.85
N ILE A 255 -1.48 -6.63 9.75
CA ILE A 255 -0.31 -7.51 9.79
C ILE A 255 0.90 -6.86 10.45
N ASP A 256 1.11 -5.56 10.23
CA ASP A 256 2.21 -4.80 10.82
C ASP A 256 2.08 -4.60 12.33
N ILE A 257 0.84 -4.60 12.85
CA ILE A 257 0.61 -4.67 14.30
C ILE A 257 0.98 -6.07 14.78
N TYR A 258 0.46 -7.11 14.13
CA TYR A 258 0.71 -8.51 14.51
C TYR A 258 2.20 -8.89 14.54
N GLU A 259 2.97 -8.46 13.54
CA GLU A 259 4.40 -8.76 13.42
C GLU A 259 5.25 -8.13 14.53
N LYS A 260 4.80 -7.00 15.09
CA LYS A 260 5.47 -6.30 16.19
C LYS A 260 5.23 -6.95 17.56
N LEU A 261 4.17 -7.74 17.70
CA LEU A 261 3.84 -8.37 18.97
C LEU A 261 4.81 -9.50 19.28
N ASP A 262 5.45 -9.43 20.44
CA ASP A 262 6.27 -10.49 20.99
C ASP A 262 5.55 -11.18 22.15
N PHE A 263 5.13 -12.43 21.92
CA PHE A 263 4.49 -13.26 22.96
C PHE A 263 4.64 -14.75 22.68
N LYS A 264 4.76 -15.52 23.77
CA LYS A 264 5.14 -16.93 23.77
C LYS A 264 4.23 -17.84 22.94
N GLU A 265 2.94 -17.53 22.85
CA GLU A 265 1.96 -18.39 22.16
C GLU A 265 1.71 -18.04 20.69
N ARG A 266 2.48 -17.11 20.11
CA ARG A 266 2.31 -16.68 18.71
C ARG A 266 2.44 -17.85 17.71
N ASP A 267 3.38 -18.75 17.95
CA ASP A 267 3.61 -19.95 17.14
C ASP A 267 2.37 -20.87 17.06
N LYS A 268 1.57 -20.91 18.13
CA LYS A 268 0.33 -21.71 18.22
C LYS A 268 -0.83 -21.12 17.42
N LEU A 269 -0.69 -19.92 16.88
CA LEU A 269 -1.71 -19.25 16.05
C LEU A 269 -1.53 -19.53 14.56
N ARG A 270 -0.38 -20.04 14.10
CA ARG A 270 -0.07 -20.24 12.67
C ARG A 270 -1.12 -21.06 11.92
N SER A 271 -1.67 -22.09 12.55
CA SER A 271 -2.71 -22.94 11.95
C SER A 271 -4.09 -22.27 11.89
N ASP A 272 -4.28 -21.16 12.59
CA ASP A 272 -5.52 -20.39 12.65
C ASP A 272 -5.50 -19.11 11.81
N GLU A 273 -4.31 -18.70 11.36
CA GLU A 273 -4.08 -17.53 10.52
C GLU A 273 -4.61 -17.73 9.10
N TRP A 274 -5.12 -16.63 8.54
CA TRP A 274 -5.34 -16.43 7.12
C TRP A 274 -4.81 -15.06 6.73
N HIS A 275 -3.87 -15.03 5.79
CA HIS A 275 -3.30 -13.78 5.29
C HIS A 275 -4.03 -13.30 4.04
N ILE A 276 -4.59 -12.09 4.09
CA ILE A 276 -5.34 -11.49 2.99
C ILE A 276 -4.36 -10.91 1.98
N ARG A 277 -4.30 -11.52 0.80
CA ARG A 277 -3.50 -11.11 -0.35
C ARG A 277 -4.37 -10.91 -1.58
N TRP A 278 -3.89 -10.05 -2.47
CA TRP A 278 -4.51 -9.76 -3.75
C TRP A 278 -3.46 -9.88 -4.84
N ASP A 279 -3.76 -10.65 -5.87
CA ASP A 279 -2.99 -10.67 -7.11
C ASP A 279 -3.59 -9.68 -8.13
N SER A 280 -2.82 -9.44 -9.20
CA SER A 280 -3.20 -8.52 -10.28
C SER A 280 -4.56 -8.86 -10.89
N GLU A 281 -4.84 -10.14 -11.13
CA GLU A 281 -6.08 -10.58 -11.78
C GLU A 281 -7.29 -10.36 -10.85
N ALA A 282 -7.15 -10.67 -9.55
CA ALA A 282 -8.18 -10.41 -8.55
C ALA A 282 -8.52 -8.92 -8.44
N LEU A 283 -7.52 -8.04 -8.52
CA LEU A 283 -7.73 -6.58 -8.51
C LEU A 283 -8.44 -6.10 -9.77
N ILE A 284 -8.06 -6.61 -10.94
CA ILE A 284 -8.76 -6.30 -12.20
C ILE A 284 -10.21 -6.79 -12.16
N ASN A 285 -10.44 -8.01 -11.66
CA ASN A 285 -11.79 -8.57 -11.48
C ASN A 285 -12.63 -7.75 -10.48
N LEU A 286 -12.03 -7.23 -9.42
CA LEU A 286 -12.70 -6.33 -8.48
C LEU A 286 -13.18 -5.05 -9.18
N ILE A 287 -12.31 -4.41 -9.96
CA ILE A 287 -12.65 -3.20 -10.71
C ILE A 287 -13.77 -3.46 -11.72
N GLN A 288 -13.73 -4.60 -12.42
CA GLN A 288 -14.79 -5.02 -13.33
C GLN A 288 -16.13 -5.25 -12.61
N THR A 289 -16.10 -5.93 -11.46
CA THR A 289 -17.28 -6.22 -10.65
C THR A 289 -17.93 -4.92 -10.16
N ARG A 290 -17.12 -3.97 -9.70
CA ARG A 290 -17.60 -2.65 -9.23
C ARG A 290 -18.12 -1.77 -10.37
N ALA A 291 -17.49 -1.81 -11.55
CA ALA A 291 -18.01 -1.14 -12.74
C ALA A 291 -19.36 -1.72 -13.19
N ALA A 292 -19.52 -3.04 -13.14
CA ALA A 292 -20.80 -3.68 -13.45
C ALA A 292 -21.90 -3.22 -12.49
N ALA A 293 -21.60 -3.21 -11.20
CA ALA A 293 -22.53 -2.79 -10.16
C ALA A 293 -22.95 -1.30 -10.29
N SER A 294 -22.00 -0.39 -10.57
CA SER A 294 -22.33 1.04 -10.69
C SER A 294 -23.03 1.40 -12.00
N THR A 295 -22.69 0.75 -13.11
CA THR A 295 -23.27 1.07 -14.42
C THR A 295 -24.57 0.31 -14.72
N GLY A 296 -24.82 -0.81 -14.05
CA GLY A 296 -25.93 -1.73 -14.34
C GLY A 296 -25.73 -2.54 -15.63
N ILE A 297 -24.55 -2.49 -16.26
CA ILE A 297 -24.29 -3.16 -17.55
C ILE A 297 -23.80 -4.60 -17.30
N ARG A 298 -24.58 -5.58 -17.74
CA ARG A 298 -24.30 -7.02 -17.52
C ARG A 298 -22.99 -7.52 -18.17
N LYS A 299 -22.51 -6.84 -19.22
CA LYS A 299 -21.20 -7.06 -19.88
C LYS A 299 -20.17 -5.96 -19.54
N ALA A 300 -20.28 -5.30 -18.39
CA ALA A 300 -19.38 -4.20 -18.04
C ALA A 300 -17.89 -4.59 -18.03
N ALA A 301 -17.54 -5.86 -17.83
CA ALA A 301 -16.14 -6.30 -17.84
C ALA A 301 -15.45 -6.09 -19.20
N ALA A 302 -16.10 -6.47 -20.29
CA ALA A 302 -15.62 -6.19 -21.65
C ALA A 302 -15.73 -4.69 -21.97
N VAL A 303 -16.88 -4.09 -21.65
CA VAL A 303 -17.16 -2.68 -21.96
C VAL A 303 -16.21 -1.72 -21.20
N LEU A 304 -15.76 -2.05 -19.99
CA LEU A 304 -14.87 -1.19 -19.21
C LEU A 304 -13.51 -1.04 -19.85
N TRP A 305 -12.84 -2.15 -20.15
CA TRP A 305 -11.48 -2.12 -20.67
C TRP A 305 -11.43 -1.91 -22.19
N GLU A 306 -12.51 -2.23 -22.92
CA GLU A 306 -12.60 -2.01 -24.37
C GLU A 306 -13.17 -0.64 -24.74
N HIS A 307 -14.06 -0.07 -23.92
CA HIS A 307 -14.76 1.18 -24.23
C HIS A 307 -14.65 2.26 -23.15
N GLY A 308 -14.34 1.90 -21.90
CA GLY A 308 -14.20 2.84 -20.79
C GLY A 308 -12.79 3.43 -20.65
N PHE A 309 -11.76 2.61 -20.88
CA PHE A 309 -10.34 2.95 -20.82
C PHE A 309 -9.67 2.82 -22.20
N PRO A 310 -8.52 3.49 -22.44
CA PRO A 310 -7.70 3.19 -23.60
C PRO A 310 -7.15 1.76 -23.50
N ARG A 311 -6.83 1.13 -24.64
CA ARG A 311 -6.23 -0.21 -24.66
C ARG A 311 -4.79 -0.21 -24.12
N HIS A 312 -4.04 0.84 -24.43
CA HIS A 312 -2.66 1.02 -23.98
C HIS A 312 -2.46 2.42 -23.41
N VAL A 313 -1.47 2.53 -22.53
CA VAL A 313 -0.90 3.79 -22.02
C VAL A 313 0.61 3.70 -22.25
N GLY A 314 1.12 4.53 -23.16
CA GLY A 314 2.39 4.29 -23.82
C GLY A 314 2.40 2.93 -24.51
N GLU A 315 3.45 2.16 -24.26
CA GLU A 315 3.62 0.81 -24.80
C GLU A 315 3.01 -0.30 -23.91
N THR A 316 2.36 0.07 -22.79
CA THR A 316 1.87 -0.88 -21.79
C THR A 316 0.35 -1.06 -21.87
N ASP A 317 -0.14 -2.29 -21.75
CA ASP A 317 -1.58 -2.56 -21.56
C ASP A 317 -2.10 -1.80 -20.33
N THR A 318 -3.23 -1.11 -20.47
CA THR A 318 -3.75 -0.21 -19.42
C THR A 318 -4.00 -0.91 -18.08
N ARG A 319 -4.40 -2.18 -18.08
CA ARG A 319 -4.61 -2.96 -16.84
C ARG A 319 -3.29 -3.15 -16.12
N LYS A 320 -2.25 -3.56 -16.85
CA LYS A 320 -0.88 -3.69 -16.32
C LYS A 320 -0.35 -2.33 -15.85
N TYR A 321 -0.59 -1.26 -16.61
CA TYR A 321 -0.16 0.10 -16.23
C TYR A 321 -0.76 0.54 -14.90
N ILE A 322 -2.06 0.30 -14.70
CA ILE A 322 -2.79 0.65 -13.47
C ILE A 322 -2.30 -0.20 -12.30
N VAL A 323 -2.30 -1.53 -12.42
CA VAL A 323 -1.97 -2.44 -11.31
C VAL A 323 -0.55 -2.22 -10.80
N THR A 324 0.44 -2.06 -11.70
CA THR A 324 1.85 -1.83 -11.32
C THR A 324 2.08 -0.51 -10.57
N ARG A 325 1.11 0.41 -10.59
CA ARG A 325 1.12 1.66 -9.82
C ARG A 325 0.35 1.57 -8.50
N THR A 326 -0.13 0.39 -8.11
CA THR A 326 -0.80 0.15 -6.82
C THR A 326 0.07 -0.71 -5.90
N LEU A 327 -0.18 -0.72 -4.59
CA LEU A 327 0.55 -1.61 -3.66
C LEU A 327 -0.14 -2.97 -3.50
N ASN A 328 -0.80 -3.45 -4.55
CA ASN A 328 -1.65 -4.65 -4.59
C ASN A 328 -2.72 -4.69 -3.49
N ARG A 329 -3.51 -3.63 -3.37
CA ARG A 329 -4.62 -3.56 -2.41
C ARG A 329 -5.88 -3.02 -3.10
N PRO A 330 -7.09 -3.53 -2.77
CA PRO A 330 -8.36 -3.05 -3.30
C PRO A 330 -8.50 -1.53 -3.27
N ARG A 331 -8.20 -0.90 -2.13
CA ARG A 331 -8.33 0.56 -1.97
C ARG A 331 -7.50 1.32 -3.01
N ASP A 332 -6.26 0.89 -3.23
CA ASP A 332 -5.31 1.58 -4.11
C ASP A 332 -5.78 1.56 -5.57
N ILE A 333 -6.24 0.40 -6.05
CA ILE A 333 -6.74 0.30 -7.44
C ILE A 333 -8.07 1.04 -7.62
N ILE A 334 -8.96 1.02 -6.62
CA ILE A 334 -10.21 1.78 -6.62
C ILE A 334 -9.93 3.28 -6.71
N GLN A 335 -9.02 3.79 -5.87
CA GLN A 335 -8.60 5.19 -5.86
C GLN A 335 -8.04 5.63 -7.22
N LEU A 336 -7.12 4.85 -7.80
CA LEU A 336 -6.53 5.19 -9.09
C LEU A 336 -7.57 5.15 -10.23
N CYS A 337 -8.47 4.17 -10.25
CA CYS A 337 -9.53 4.10 -11.26
C CYS A 337 -10.56 5.23 -11.13
N ASN A 338 -10.92 5.60 -9.89
CA ASN A 338 -11.77 6.77 -9.63
C ASN A 338 -11.08 8.07 -10.09
N ALA A 339 -9.77 8.24 -9.81
CA ALA A 339 -9.02 9.40 -10.30
C ALA A 339 -9.01 9.47 -11.83
N CYS A 340 -8.79 8.35 -12.52
CA CYS A 340 -8.85 8.29 -13.99
C CYS A 340 -10.22 8.73 -14.53
N ARG A 341 -11.29 8.25 -13.89
CA ARG A 341 -12.65 8.67 -14.23
C ARG A 341 -12.86 10.17 -13.99
N ASP A 342 -12.47 10.67 -12.81
CA ASP A 342 -12.71 12.06 -12.41
C ASP A 342 -12.02 13.04 -13.35
N VAL A 343 -10.76 12.77 -13.71
CA VAL A 343 -10.02 13.56 -14.70
C VAL A 343 -10.72 13.52 -16.06
N GLY A 344 -11.13 12.32 -16.52
CA GLY A 344 -11.86 12.18 -17.78
C GLY A 344 -13.19 12.94 -17.80
N HIS A 345 -13.90 12.97 -16.67
CA HIS A 345 -15.18 13.66 -16.50
C HIS A 345 -15.01 15.19 -16.42
N MET A 346 -14.03 15.69 -15.66
CA MET A 346 -13.72 17.13 -15.58
C MET A 346 -13.36 17.72 -16.94
N ARG A 347 -12.76 16.91 -17.81
CA ARG A 347 -12.46 17.27 -19.20
C ARG A 347 -13.69 17.29 -20.11
N GLY A 348 -14.84 16.79 -19.65
CA GLY A 348 -16.07 16.65 -20.45
C GLY A 348 -16.06 15.45 -21.40
N GLY A 349 -15.25 14.42 -21.13
CA GLY A 349 -15.18 13.23 -21.98
C GLY A 349 -16.24 12.18 -21.65
N THR A 350 -16.61 11.37 -22.64
CA THR A 350 -17.52 10.22 -22.46
C THR A 350 -16.79 8.92 -22.09
N THR A 351 -15.47 8.89 -22.29
CA THR A 351 -14.54 7.79 -22.02
C THR A 351 -13.22 8.33 -21.44
N ILE A 352 -12.47 7.46 -20.75
CA ILE A 352 -11.12 7.76 -20.27
C ILE A 352 -10.17 7.55 -21.44
N VAL A 353 -9.27 8.50 -21.66
CA VAL A 353 -8.20 8.37 -22.66
C VAL A 353 -6.84 8.45 -21.99
N GLU A 354 -5.79 8.15 -22.74
CA GLU A 354 -4.42 8.06 -22.22
C GLU A 354 -3.96 9.27 -21.39
N ARG A 355 -4.19 10.51 -21.86
CA ARG A 355 -3.83 11.73 -21.11
C ARG A 355 -4.50 11.82 -19.73
N ASP A 356 -5.70 11.26 -19.60
CA ASP A 356 -6.42 11.25 -18.31
C ASP A 356 -5.76 10.28 -17.35
N VAL A 357 -5.31 9.12 -17.85
CA VAL A 357 -4.61 8.12 -17.05
C VAL A 357 -3.27 8.67 -16.55
N PHE A 358 -2.50 9.37 -17.39
CA PHE A 358 -1.26 10.02 -16.96
C PHE A 358 -1.50 11.09 -15.89
N ALA A 359 -2.49 11.97 -16.11
CA ALA A 359 -2.83 13.02 -15.13
C ALA A 359 -3.32 12.42 -13.80
N ALA A 360 -4.18 11.40 -13.86
CA ALA A 360 -4.67 10.68 -12.70
C ALA A 360 -3.56 9.94 -11.96
N ALA A 361 -2.64 9.26 -12.67
CA ALA A 361 -1.50 8.58 -12.05
C ALA A 361 -0.60 9.57 -11.29
N LYS A 362 -0.36 10.76 -11.85
CA LYS A 362 0.39 11.83 -11.18
C LYS A 362 -0.31 12.34 -9.91
N GLN A 363 -1.62 12.56 -9.99
CA GLN A 363 -2.43 12.97 -8.84
C GLN A 363 -2.47 11.89 -7.75
N TYR A 364 -2.75 10.65 -8.14
CA TYR A 364 -2.80 9.48 -7.25
C TYR A 364 -1.45 9.25 -6.56
N SER A 365 -0.33 9.36 -7.27
CA SER A 365 1.01 9.21 -6.69
C SER A 365 1.23 10.19 -5.53
N ARG A 366 0.78 11.44 -5.67
CA ARG A 366 0.89 12.47 -4.62
C ARG A 366 0.04 12.12 -3.40
N TRP A 367 -1.21 11.69 -3.62
CA TRP A 367 -2.06 11.20 -2.55
C TRP A 367 -1.42 10.01 -1.84
N LYS A 368 -0.87 9.06 -2.59
CA LYS A 368 -0.31 7.85 -2.01
C LYS A 368 0.97 8.12 -1.21
N LEU A 369 1.78 9.09 -1.63
CA LEU A 369 2.95 9.52 -0.85
C LEU A 369 2.54 10.09 0.53
N VAL A 370 1.45 10.85 0.60
CA VAL A 370 0.91 11.36 1.87
C VAL A 370 0.27 10.22 2.68
N ASP A 371 -0.51 9.34 2.03
CA ASP A 371 -1.15 8.21 2.67
C ASP A 371 -0.15 7.25 3.32
N ILE A 372 0.97 6.93 2.64
CA ILE A 372 1.97 6.01 3.18
C ILE A 372 2.70 6.63 4.37
N GLN A 373 2.95 7.95 4.37
CA GLN A 373 3.51 8.67 5.51
C GLN A 373 2.55 8.59 6.71
N ASN A 374 1.27 8.89 6.50
CA ASN A 374 0.25 8.84 7.54
C ASN A 374 -0.02 7.41 8.04
N GLU A 375 0.04 6.41 7.16
CA GLU A 375 -0.19 4.99 7.51
C GLU A 375 0.87 4.45 8.46
N TRP A 376 2.08 5.00 8.41
CA TRP A 376 3.25 4.51 9.14
C TRP A 376 3.85 5.53 10.12
N SER A 377 3.27 6.71 10.30
CA SER A 377 3.82 7.79 11.14
C SER A 377 4.05 7.38 12.60
N VAL A 378 3.16 6.54 13.15
CA VAL A 378 3.29 5.97 14.51
C VAL A 378 4.47 5.01 14.60
N ASN A 379 4.71 4.22 13.55
CA ASN A 379 5.76 3.21 13.51
C ASN A 379 7.13 3.81 13.14
N TYR A 380 7.14 4.77 12.23
CA TYR A 380 8.32 5.37 11.61
C TYR A 380 8.16 6.91 11.52
N PRO A 381 8.30 7.64 12.64
CA PRO A 381 8.14 9.10 12.66
C PRO A 381 9.09 9.86 11.72
N PHE A 382 10.22 9.25 11.35
CA PHE A 382 11.26 9.78 10.48
C PHE A 382 11.00 9.54 8.97
N LEU A 383 9.90 8.88 8.61
CA LEU A 383 9.66 8.43 7.23
C LEU A 383 9.62 9.58 6.22
N SER A 384 9.07 10.74 6.60
CA SER A 384 9.05 11.93 5.74
C SER A 384 10.45 12.39 5.32
N ASP A 385 11.42 12.34 6.24
CA ASP A 385 12.79 12.74 5.98
C ASP A 385 13.51 11.77 5.05
N ILE A 386 13.27 10.47 5.26
CA ILE A 386 13.87 9.43 4.42
C ILE A 386 13.32 9.50 2.99
N LEU A 387 12.03 9.78 2.82
CA LEU A 387 11.43 9.95 1.50
C LEU A 387 12.02 11.14 0.73
N LEU A 388 12.41 12.21 1.45
CA LEU A 388 13.08 13.37 0.83
C LEU A 388 14.44 13.00 0.22
N LEU A 389 15.16 12.02 0.77
CA LEU A 389 16.44 11.54 0.20
C LEU A 389 16.28 10.90 -1.18
N LEU A 390 15.09 10.36 -1.46
CA LEU A 390 14.76 9.74 -2.74
C LEU A 390 14.32 10.77 -3.78
N ALA A 391 13.78 11.92 -3.35
CA ALA A 391 13.17 12.89 -4.23
C ALA A 391 14.15 13.46 -5.28
N SER A 392 13.61 13.74 -6.47
CA SER A 392 14.31 14.31 -7.63
C SER A 392 15.55 13.52 -8.09
N GLY A 393 15.66 12.25 -7.67
CA GLY A 393 16.70 11.32 -8.10
C GLY A 393 16.21 10.33 -9.16
N SER A 394 17.06 9.36 -9.47
CA SER A 394 16.69 8.22 -10.29
C SER A 394 15.82 7.21 -9.54
N TYR A 395 14.88 6.56 -10.24
CA TYR A 395 14.10 5.51 -9.60
C TYR A 395 14.89 4.22 -9.38
N LEU A 396 15.98 3.96 -10.13
CA LEU A 396 16.95 2.92 -9.76
C LEU A 396 18.13 3.56 -9.04
N PHE A 397 18.55 2.96 -7.93
CA PHE A 397 19.68 3.46 -7.16
C PHE A 397 20.38 2.32 -6.42
N ARG A 398 21.66 2.53 -6.11
CA ARG A 398 22.48 1.56 -5.36
C ARG A 398 22.48 1.84 -3.87
N ARG A 399 22.68 0.79 -3.07
CA ARG A 399 22.82 0.86 -1.60
C ARG A 399 23.87 1.89 -1.17
N GLU A 400 25.04 1.87 -1.80
CA GLU A 400 26.13 2.78 -1.40
C GLU A 400 25.79 4.24 -1.70
N HIS A 401 25.02 4.50 -2.76
CA HIS A 401 24.58 5.86 -3.08
C HIS A 401 23.58 6.38 -2.06
N PHE A 402 22.62 5.55 -1.65
CA PHE A 402 21.70 5.88 -0.57
C PHE A 402 22.43 6.13 0.75
N ALA A 403 23.38 5.26 1.12
CA ALA A 403 24.16 5.39 2.34
C ALA A 403 24.95 6.72 2.39
N ARG A 404 25.53 7.16 1.27
CA ARG A 404 26.20 8.47 1.19
C ARG A 404 25.25 9.64 1.42
N LYS A 405 24.07 9.64 0.79
CA LYS A 405 23.05 10.68 1.00
C LYS A 405 22.55 10.68 2.44
N TYR A 406 22.30 9.49 2.99
CA TYR A 406 21.83 9.31 4.36
C TYR A 406 22.85 9.81 5.39
N ALA A 407 24.13 9.54 5.20
CA ALA A 407 25.19 9.97 6.11
C ALA A 407 25.24 11.51 6.30
N ILE A 408 24.86 12.27 5.28
CA ILE A 408 24.79 13.75 5.35
C ILE A 408 23.62 14.19 6.26
N MET A 409 22.48 13.51 6.19
CA MET A 409 21.26 13.86 6.93
C MET A 409 21.19 13.22 8.33
N GLN A 410 21.94 12.14 8.56
CA GLN A 410 21.88 11.34 9.77
C GLN A 410 22.08 12.14 11.08
N PRO A 411 22.99 13.14 11.16
CA PRO A 411 23.14 13.95 12.36
C PRO A 411 21.86 14.73 12.71
N ASP A 412 21.23 15.37 11.71
CA ASP A 412 20.00 16.15 11.90
C ASP A 412 18.81 15.24 12.25
N LEU A 413 18.74 14.07 11.61
CA LEU A 413 17.69 13.08 11.89
C LEU A 413 17.81 12.55 13.31
N SER A 414 19.03 12.25 13.76
CA SER A 414 19.31 11.77 15.12
C SER A 414 18.99 12.83 16.18
N SER A 415 19.18 14.11 15.85
CA SER A 415 18.82 15.24 16.72
C SER A 415 17.30 15.35 16.91
N ARG A 416 16.54 15.19 15.82
CA ARG A 416 15.07 15.26 15.85
C ARG A 416 14.40 14.01 16.41
N HIS A 417 15.07 12.86 16.33
CA HIS A 417 14.57 11.58 16.85
C HIS A 417 15.60 10.88 17.77
N PRO A 418 15.89 11.44 18.96
CA PRO A 418 16.94 10.92 19.84
C PRO A 418 16.74 9.46 20.25
N ALA A 419 15.48 9.02 20.41
CA ALA A 419 15.11 7.66 20.77
C ALA A 419 15.57 6.60 19.75
N LEU A 420 15.85 7.00 18.50
CA LEU A 420 16.22 6.10 17.40
C LEU A 420 17.72 6.13 17.07
N ARG A 421 18.51 6.96 17.77
CA ARG A 421 19.93 7.21 17.47
C ARG A 421 20.78 5.94 17.34
N HIS A 422 20.49 4.92 18.15
CA HIS A 422 21.23 3.65 18.16
C HIS A 422 20.75 2.63 17.12
N GLN A 423 19.63 2.89 16.44
CA GLN A 423 19.00 1.97 15.47
C GLN A 423 19.20 2.41 14.01
N LEU A 424 19.71 3.61 13.79
CA LEU A 424 19.67 4.34 12.53
C LEU A 424 20.94 4.12 11.66
N SER A 425 21.29 2.86 11.37
CA SER A 425 22.21 2.57 10.24
C SER A 425 21.53 2.91 8.91
N ALA A 426 22.28 3.04 7.81
CA ALA A 426 21.68 3.27 6.49
C ALA A 426 20.78 2.10 6.02
N ASP A 427 21.03 0.89 6.51
CA ASP A 427 20.26 -0.30 6.16
C ASP A 427 18.87 -0.31 6.81
N TYR A 428 18.72 0.28 7.99
CA TYR A 428 17.43 0.29 8.67
C TYR A 428 16.35 1.08 7.89
N PRO A 429 16.59 2.32 7.42
CA PRO A 429 15.68 3.01 6.51
C PRO A 429 15.40 2.23 5.22
N LEU A 430 16.39 1.56 4.62
CA LEU A 430 16.17 0.74 3.42
C LEU A 430 15.22 -0.43 3.71
N SER A 431 15.42 -1.15 4.81
CA SER A 431 14.55 -2.24 5.25
C SER A 431 13.12 -1.75 5.53
N VAL A 432 12.97 -0.56 6.12
CA VAL A 432 11.67 0.08 6.33
C VAL A 432 11.01 0.42 4.99
N LEU A 433 11.72 1.09 4.08
CA LEU A 433 11.18 1.45 2.76
C LEU A 433 10.77 0.22 1.95
N PHE A 434 11.51 -0.89 2.08
CA PHE A 434 11.21 -2.16 1.43
C PHE A 434 9.95 -2.82 2.03
N SER A 435 9.86 -2.94 3.36
CA SER A 435 8.71 -3.59 4.04
C SER A 435 7.39 -2.86 3.78
N ILE A 436 7.43 -1.54 3.60
CA ILE A 436 6.24 -0.75 3.24
C ILE A 436 6.02 -0.65 1.73
N SER A 437 6.88 -1.27 0.91
CA SER A 437 6.83 -1.31 -0.56
C SER A 437 7.03 0.04 -1.26
N VAL A 438 7.73 0.99 -0.62
CA VAL A 438 8.17 2.23 -1.30
C VAL A 438 9.31 1.92 -2.27
N ILE A 439 10.18 0.98 -1.90
CA ILE A 439 11.24 0.47 -2.77
C ILE A 439 11.11 -1.05 -2.93
N GLY A 440 11.71 -1.59 -3.98
CA GLY A 440 11.91 -3.01 -4.19
C GLY A 440 13.40 -3.32 -4.36
N ALA A 441 13.79 -4.55 -4.03
CA ALA A 441 15.14 -5.05 -4.28
C ALA A 441 15.22 -5.55 -5.72
N VAL A 442 16.22 -5.12 -6.48
CA VAL A 442 16.44 -5.59 -7.86
C VAL A 442 17.18 -6.92 -7.80
N ARG A 443 16.49 -8.00 -8.14
CA ARG A 443 16.98 -9.38 -8.13
C ARG A 443 16.75 -9.98 -9.51
N ASP A 444 17.76 -10.62 -10.09
CA ASP A 444 17.69 -11.17 -11.45
C ASP A 444 17.22 -10.14 -12.51
N GLY A 445 17.59 -8.87 -12.32
CA GLY A 445 17.24 -7.77 -13.23
C GLY A 445 15.85 -7.17 -13.03
N GLU A 446 15.01 -7.72 -12.14
CA GLU A 446 13.64 -7.28 -11.90
C GLU A 446 13.44 -6.78 -10.46
N PRO A 447 12.66 -5.72 -10.23
CA PRO A 447 12.37 -5.24 -8.89
C PRO A 447 11.33 -6.12 -8.18
N ALA A 448 11.76 -6.79 -7.11
CA ALA A 448 10.89 -7.47 -6.17
C ALA A 448 10.42 -6.48 -5.09
N TYR A 449 9.13 -6.19 -5.07
CA TYR A 449 8.49 -5.35 -4.05
C TYR A 449 7.80 -6.23 -3.01
N PHE A 450 7.85 -5.85 -1.72
CA PHE A 450 7.19 -6.60 -0.65
C PHE A 450 5.68 -6.82 -0.88
N CYS A 451 4.98 -5.90 -1.56
CA CYS A 451 3.57 -6.08 -1.95
C CYS A 451 3.32 -7.24 -2.93
N ASN A 452 4.36 -7.70 -3.63
CA ASN A 452 4.34 -8.79 -4.61
C ASN A 452 5.03 -10.06 -4.08
N ALA A 453 5.74 -9.96 -2.96
CA ALA A 453 6.61 -11.01 -2.45
C ALA A 453 5.93 -11.88 -1.37
N GLU A 454 6.62 -12.93 -0.93
CA GLU A 454 6.24 -13.70 0.25
C GLU A 454 6.40 -12.86 1.53
N PHE A 455 5.66 -13.18 2.60
CA PHE A 455 5.69 -12.35 3.83
C PHE A 455 7.04 -12.41 4.53
N ASP A 456 7.78 -13.49 4.31
CA ASP A 456 9.10 -13.70 4.88
C ASP A 456 10.20 -13.08 4.01
N ASP A 457 9.84 -12.45 2.88
CA ASP A 457 10.81 -11.75 2.04
C ASP A 457 11.30 -10.50 2.74
N THR A 458 12.62 -10.40 2.87
CA THR A 458 13.29 -9.33 3.60
C THR A 458 14.47 -8.82 2.78
N LEU A 459 14.87 -7.58 3.10
CA LEU A 459 16.08 -7.01 2.56
C LEU A 459 17.29 -7.76 3.12
N THR A 460 18.14 -8.28 2.25
CA THR A 460 19.42 -8.88 2.64
C THR A 460 20.56 -7.90 2.39
N LEU A 461 21.76 -8.21 2.91
CA LEU A 461 22.96 -7.43 2.58
C LEU A 461 23.42 -7.63 1.12
N GLN A 462 22.94 -8.66 0.43
CA GLN A 462 23.29 -8.94 -0.97
C GLN A 462 22.46 -8.09 -1.96
N ASP A 463 21.37 -7.49 -1.49
CA ASP A 463 20.55 -6.59 -2.29
C ASP A 463 21.27 -5.24 -2.43
N GLU A 464 22.04 -5.07 -3.51
CA GLU A 464 22.84 -3.86 -3.76
C GLU A 464 22.13 -2.80 -4.59
N SER A 465 21.07 -3.17 -5.30
CA SER A 465 20.32 -2.30 -6.20
C SER A 465 18.84 -2.27 -5.83
N PHE A 466 18.24 -1.09 -5.89
CA PHE A 466 16.86 -0.85 -5.51
C PHE A 466 16.12 -0.08 -6.58
N ALA A 467 14.80 -0.29 -6.62
CA ALA A 467 13.89 0.45 -7.47
C ALA A 467 12.80 1.13 -6.64
N ILE A 468 12.57 2.43 -6.84
CA ILE A 468 11.39 3.11 -6.32
C ILE A 468 10.15 2.53 -7.01
N HIS A 469 9.14 2.17 -6.20
CA HIS A 469 7.90 1.60 -6.70
C HIS A 469 7.19 2.60 -7.64
N PRO A 470 6.68 2.17 -8.82
CA PRO A 470 6.06 3.05 -9.82
C PRO A 470 5.00 4.00 -9.25
N CYS A 471 4.24 3.50 -8.27
CA CYS A 471 3.30 4.25 -7.44
C CYS A 471 3.82 5.61 -6.92
N PHE A 472 5.09 5.73 -6.54
CA PHE A 472 5.65 6.94 -5.89
C PHE A 472 6.51 7.80 -6.82
N ARG A 473 6.85 7.30 -8.01
CA ARG A 473 7.80 7.95 -8.93
C ARG A 473 7.37 9.35 -9.34
N GLU A 474 6.09 9.56 -9.63
CA GLU A 474 5.56 10.88 -10.01
C GLU A 474 5.61 11.89 -8.85
N ALA A 475 5.25 11.47 -7.64
CA ALA A 475 5.26 12.33 -6.47
C ALA A 475 6.68 12.69 -6.02
N LEU A 476 7.60 11.73 -6.11
CA LEU A 476 9.03 11.92 -5.79
C LEU A 476 9.83 12.55 -6.94
N GLN A 477 9.23 12.77 -8.11
CA GLN A 477 9.91 13.28 -9.31
C GLN A 477 11.07 12.36 -9.78
N CYS A 478 10.89 11.05 -9.62
CA CYS A 478 11.85 10.00 -10.02
C CYS A 478 11.35 9.28 -11.28
N GLN A 479 11.30 10.00 -12.40
CA GLN A 479 10.73 9.49 -13.65
C GLN A 479 11.76 8.74 -14.53
N SER A 480 13.05 8.97 -14.30
CA SER A 480 14.16 8.34 -15.03
C SER A 480 14.81 7.21 -14.24
N ALA A 481 15.22 6.14 -14.93
CA ALA A 481 15.83 4.94 -14.36
C ALA A 481 17.15 5.28 -13.70
N ILE A 482 17.90 6.16 -14.35
CA ILE A 482 19.15 6.75 -13.87
C ILE A 482 19.11 8.25 -14.14
N GLU A 483 19.99 9.03 -13.51
CA GLU A 483 20.10 10.47 -13.79
C GLU A 483 20.72 10.69 -15.19
N LEU A 484 19.90 10.53 -16.23
CA LEU A 484 20.24 10.85 -17.61
C LEU A 484 19.52 12.13 -18.04
N PRO A 485 20.16 12.96 -18.88
CA PRO A 485 19.42 13.98 -19.61
C PRO A 485 18.38 13.30 -20.53
N GLN A 486 17.20 13.89 -20.68
CA GLN A 486 16.31 13.55 -21.80
C GLN A 486 16.69 14.41 -23.00
N PHE A 487 16.74 13.81 -24.20
CA PHE A 487 16.97 14.58 -25.42
C PHE A 487 15.68 15.24 -25.90
N GLU A 488 15.63 16.58 -25.86
CA GLU A 488 14.52 17.37 -26.41
C GLU A 488 14.74 17.67 -27.90
N ASP A 489 13.83 17.19 -28.75
CA ASP A 489 13.75 17.53 -30.18
C ASP A 489 13.42 19.02 -30.34
N GLY A 490 14.12 19.71 -31.25
CA GLY A 490 14.12 21.16 -31.38
C GLY A 490 13.04 21.71 -32.31
N GLY A 491 12.27 20.84 -32.98
CA GLY A 491 11.34 21.26 -34.04
C GLY A 491 10.42 22.43 -33.67
N ALA A 492 9.89 22.47 -32.44
CA ALA A 492 9.01 23.55 -31.97
C ALA A 492 9.73 24.83 -31.52
N ARG A 493 11.01 24.74 -31.13
CA ARG A 493 11.82 25.88 -30.66
C ARG A 493 12.32 26.73 -31.84
N ILE A 494 12.59 26.08 -32.96
CA ILE A 494 13.06 26.70 -34.20
C ILE A 494 12.00 27.59 -34.84
N GLU A 495 10.70 27.26 -34.74
CA GLU A 495 9.63 28.15 -35.21
C GLU A 495 9.59 29.49 -34.42
N ALA A 496 9.80 29.44 -33.11
CA ALA A 496 9.87 30.62 -32.25
C ALA A 496 11.15 31.44 -32.46
N VAL A 497 12.27 30.78 -32.77
CA VAL A 497 13.54 31.44 -33.11
C VAL A 497 13.50 32.03 -34.52
N ARG A 498 12.90 31.34 -35.50
CA ARG A 498 12.68 31.83 -36.87
C ARG A 498 11.77 33.08 -36.90
N GLU A 499 10.75 33.15 -36.05
CA GLU A 499 9.93 34.36 -35.85
C GLU A 499 10.74 35.54 -35.28
N ARG A 500 11.76 35.27 -34.44
CA ARG A 500 12.66 36.29 -33.90
C ARG A 500 13.73 36.75 -34.88
N ILE A 501 14.32 35.84 -35.66
CA ILE A 501 15.35 36.16 -36.66
C ILE A 501 14.76 36.91 -37.85
N ARG A 502 13.51 36.62 -38.26
CA ARG A 502 12.78 37.44 -39.25
C ARG A 502 12.57 38.90 -38.83
N ARG A 503 12.77 39.25 -37.55
CA ARG A 503 12.58 40.60 -37.01
C ARG A 503 13.87 41.33 -36.65
N GLY A 504 15.07 40.79 -36.91
CA GLY A 504 16.29 41.54 -36.59
C GLY A 504 17.61 40.95 -37.06
N THR A 505 18.32 41.78 -37.83
CA THR A 505 19.77 41.81 -38.13
C THR A 505 20.36 40.71 -39.03
N SER A 506 20.95 41.20 -40.13
CA SER A 506 21.93 40.55 -40.99
C SER A 506 23.13 40.06 -40.19
N VAL A 507 23.47 38.79 -40.30
CA VAL A 507 24.76 38.25 -39.85
C VAL A 507 25.69 38.15 -41.07
N SER A 508 26.87 38.74 -40.92
CA SER A 508 27.97 38.76 -41.88
C SER A 508 28.50 37.36 -42.19
N GLY A 509 29.10 37.23 -43.37
CA GLY A 509 29.51 35.98 -44.01
C GLY A 509 30.31 35.01 -43.15
N PHE A 510 30.05 33.73 -43.42
CA PHE A 510 30.84 32.60 -42.95
C PHE A 510 31.49 31.91 -44.15
N GLU A 511 32.80 31.66 -44.05
CA GLU A 511 33.58 30.94 -45.04
C GLU A 511 33.33 29.43 -44.92
N ASP A 512 33.27 28.77 -46.09
CA ASP A 512 33.04 27.34 -46.30
C ASP A 512 33.74 26.43 -45.28
N SER A 513 32.95 25.60 -44.60
CA SER A 513 33.47 24.38 -43.97
C SER A 513 33.65 23.31 -45.05
N ASP A 514 34.90 22.90 -45.33
CA ASP A 514 35.27 21.85 -46.30
C ASP A 514 34.75 20.43 -45.97
N VAL A 515 33.91 20.26 -44.93
CA VAL A 515 33.36 18.95 -44.56
C VAL A 515 31.90 18.87 -44.97
N PRO A 516 31.53 17.99 -45.93
CA PRO A 516 30.14 17.82 -46.34
C PRO A 516 29.26 17.42 -45.15
N VAL A 517 28.12 18.09 -44.97
CA VAL A 517 27.12 17.74 -43.96
C VAL A 517 26.67 16.28 -44.09
N GLU A 518 26.61 15.77 -45.32
CA GLU A 518 26.36 14.36 -45.62
C GLU A 518 27.39 13.42 -44.99
N TYR A 519 28.65 13.85 -44.87
CA TYR A 519 29.70 13.06 -44.22
C TYR A 519 29.49 13.05 -42.70
N LEU A 520 29.30 14.21 -42.07
CA LEU A 520 29.10 14.30 -40.62
C LEU A 520 27.82 13.59 -40.15
N THR A 521 26.72 13.70 -40.90
CA THR A 521 25.49 12.95 -40.62
C THR A 521 25.69 11.44 -40.75
N LYS A 522 26.43 10.97 -41.77
CA LYS A 522 26.81 9.55 -41.91
C LYS A 522 27.66 9.06 -40.74
N GLU A 523 28.64 9.83 -40.30
CA GLU A 523 29.49 9.48 -39.15
C GLU A 523 28.69 9.45 -37.85
N LEU A 524 27.77 10.41 -37.64
CA LEU A 524 26.84 10.38 -36.51
C LEU A 524 25.94 9.15 -36.55
N HIS A 525 25.34 8.81 -37.69
CA HIS A 525 24.54 7.59 -37.85
C HIS A 525 25.36 6.32 -37.57
N ALA A 526 26.58 6.23 -38.09
CA ALA A 526 27.48 5.10 -37.84
C ALA A 526 27.83 4.97 -36.35
N GLY A 527 28.16 6.10 -35.71
CA GLY A 527 28.41 6.16 -34.27
C GLY A 527 27.18 5.77 -33.44
N LEU A 528 25.97 6.19 -33.83
CA LEU A 528 24.71 5.80 -33.18
C LEU A 528 24.43 4.30 -33.32
N VAL A 529 24.75 3.68 -34.46
CA VAL A 529 24.63 2.23 -34.65
C VAL A 529 25.58 1.47 -33.73
N LEU A 530 26.83 1.91 -33.65
CA LEU A 530 27.83 1.33 -32.73
C LEU A 530 27.39 1.51 -31.27
N LEU A 531 26.86 2.68 -30.93
CA LEU A 531 26.40 3.01 -29.58
C LEU A 531 25.25 2.08 -29.17
N ARG A 532 24.25 1.87 -30.04
CA ARG A 532 23.16 0.90 -29.78
C ARG A 532 23.70 -0.51 -29.56
N ARG A 533 24.64 -0.95 -30.39
CA ARG A 533 25.25 -2.29 -30.27
C ARG A 533 25.98 -2.46 -28.94
N GLN A 534 26.76 -1.46 -28.52
CA GLN A 534 27.46 -1.50 -27.24
C GLN A 534 26.48 -1.49 -26.06
N ILE A 535 25.41 -0.67 -26.12
CA ILE A 535 24.39 -0.63 -25.05
C ILE A 535 23.64 -1.94 -24.90
N VAL A 536 23.34 -2.64 -26.00
CA VAL A 536 22.73 -3.99 -25.95
C VAL A 536 23.65 -4.99 -25.27
N ALA A 537 24.97 -4.86 -25.43
CA ALA A 537 25.96 -5.72 -24.82
C ALA A 537 26.25 -5.41 -23.34
N LEU A 538 25.76 -4.27 -22.82
CA LEU A 538 25.92 -3.92 -21.40
C LEU A 538 25.05 -4.81 -20.51
N ASP A 539 25.65 -5.30 -19.43
CA ASP A 539 24.96 -5.96 -18.33
C ASP A 539 24.37 -4.89 -17.38
N ILE A 540 23.23 -4.35 -17.78
CA ILE A 540 22.50 -3.29 -17.08
C ILE A 540 21.02 -3.64 -16.99
N ALA A 541 20.33 -3.06 -16.01
CA ALA A 541 18.90 -3.23 -15.82
C ALA A 541 18.12 -2.88 -17.11
N ALA A 542 17.07 -3.66 -17.40
CA ALA A 542 16.27 -3.53 -18.62
C ALA A 542 15.70 -2.11 -18.78
N ASP A 543 15.23 -1.52 -17.68
CA ASP A 543 14.72 -0.15 -17.61
C ASP A 543 15.75 0.91 -18.05
N VAL A 544 17.03 0.74 -17.66
CA VAL A 544 18.12 1.65 -18.06
C VAL A 544 18.43 1.49 -19.54
N ARG A 545 18.48 0.24 -20.02
CA ARG A 545 18.70 -0.06 -21.44
C ARG A 545 17.61 0.57 -22.30
N GLU A 546 16.36 0.49 -21.85
CA GLU A 546 15.21 1.05 -22.55
C GLU A 546 15.23 2.58 -22.55
N GLU A 547 15.56 3.23 -21.44
CA GLU A 547 15.72 4.69 -21.39
C GLU A 547 16.84 5.18 -22.34
N LEU A 548 17.97 4.48 -22.37
CA LEU A 548 19.04 4.76 -23.33
C LEU A 548 18.58 4.57 -24.77
N ARG A 549 17.86 3.48 -25.06
CA ARG A 549 17.29 3.19 -26.39
C ARG A 549 16.38 4.32 -26.86
N MET A 550 15.50 4.80 -25.99
CA MET A 550 14.55 5.88 -26.29
C MET A 550 15.24 7.22 -26.56
N ASN A 551 16.22 7.58 -25.73
CA ASN A 551 17.02 8.78 -25.96
C ASN A 551 17.82 8.71 -27.27
N ILE A 552 18.43 7.55 -27.56
CA ILE A 552 19.17 7.34 -28.82
C ILE A 552 18.24 7.39 -30.03
N ALA A 553 17.02 6.83 -29.92
CA ALA A 553 16.03 6.93 -30.98
C ALA A 553 15.56 8.38 -31.21
N ALA A 554 15.49 9.21 -30.16
CA ALA A 554 15.20 10.64 -30.31
C ALA A 554 16.34 11.39 -31.00
N VAL A 555 17.59 11.11 -30.61
CA VAL A 555 18.78 11.63 -31.29
C VAL A 555 18.81 11.23 -32.76
N ASP A 556 18.53 9.97 -33.07
CA ASP A 556 18.50 9.45 -34.44
C ASP A 556 17.47 10.14 -35.34
N ARG A 557 16.28 10.44 -34.78
CA ARG A 557 15.25 11.23 -35.48
C ARG A 557 15.76 12.63 -35.79
N GLU A 558 16.43 13.27 -34.84
CA GLU A 558 16.97 14.62 -35.03
C GLU A 558 18.10 14.64 -36.08
N VAL A 559 19.05 13.71 -36.01
CA VAL A 559 20.12 13.62 -37.02
C VAL A 559 19.54 13.35 -38.41
N THR A 560 18.52 12.49 -38.51
CA THR A 560 17.82 12.21 -39.77
C THR A 560 17.08 13.44 -40.30
N ARG A 561 16.44 14.22 -39.41
CA ARG A 561 15.73 15.46 -39.76
C ARG A 561 16.69 16.47 -40.39
N ILE A 562 17.84 16.71 -39.77
CA ILE A 562 18.83 17.68 -40.27
C ILE A 562 19.45 17.20 -41.59
N GLY A 563 19.71 15.90 -41.72
CA GLY A 563 20.25 15.32 -42.96
C GLY A 563 19.28 15.41 -44.14
N ALA A 564 17.97 15.42 -43.90
CA ALA A 564 16.95 15.49 -44.95
C ALA A 564 16.72 16.92 -45.48
N GLN A 565 16.86 17.94 -44.62
CA GLN A 565 16.68 19.35 -44.96
C GLN A 565 17.76 20.18 -44.27
N PHE A 566 18.88 20.37 -44.95
CA PHE A 566 19.99 21.13 -44.38
C PHE A 566 19.67 22.63 -44.32
N ASP A 567 19.68 23.17 -43.10
CA ASP A 567 19.63 24.59 -42.76
C ASP A 567 20.75 24.83 -41.75
N GLU A 568 21.67 25.75 -42.04
CA GLU A 568 22.90 25.95 -41.27
C GLU A 568 22.63 26.39 -39.82
N VAL A 569 21.59 27.20 -39.59
CA VAL A 569 21.23 27.69 -38.25
C VAL A 569 20.61 26.57 -37.43
N ASP A 570 19.74 25.77 -38.05
CA ASP A 570 19.12 24.59 -37.45
C ASP A 570 20.15 23.50 -37.12
N ALA A 571 21.06 23.22 -38.06
CA ALA A 571 22.15 22.26 -37.89
C ALA A 571 23.07 22.64 -36.73
N ARG A 572 23.38 23.94 -36.58
CA ARG A 572 24.18 24.44 -35.47
C ARG A 572 23.49 24.27 -34.11
N ASP A 573 22.23 24.69 -33.99
CA ASP A 573 21.45 24.51 -32.76
C ASP A 573 21.36 23.03 -32.37
N ALA A 574 21.07 22.18 -33.34
CA ALA A 574 20.99 20.74 -33.10
C ALA A 574 22.34 20.13 -32.71
N GLY A 575 23.45 20.52 -33.37
CA GLY A 575 24.80 20.09 -32.99
C GLY A 575 25.18 20.48 -31.55
N GLU A 576 24.83 21.70 -31.13
CA GLU A 576 25.04 22.16 -29.74
C GLU A 576 24.21 21.32 -28.74
N ARG A 577 22.91 21.09 -29.03
CA ARG A 577 22.03 20.26 -28.19
C ARG A 577 22.50 18.82 -28.10
N LEU A 578 22.87 18.21 -29.23
CA LEU A 578 23.40 16.84 -29.30
C LEU A 578 24.71 16.71 -28.51
N SER A 579 25.63 17.67 -28.66
CA SER A 579 26.89 17.68 -27.91
C SER A 579 26.67 17.80 -26.41
N ALA A 580 25.76 18.69 -25.99
CA ALA A 580 25.39 18.85 -24.58
C ALA A 580 24.74 17.58 -24.02
N PHE A 581 23.84 16.96 -24.79
CA PHE A 581 23.20 15.70 -24.44
C PHE A 581 24.21 14.58 -24.25
N PHE A 582 25.12 14.33 -25.21
CA PHE A 582 26.11 13.26 -25.08
C PHE A 582 27.10 13.50 -23.92
N LYS A 583 27.49 14.75 -23.64
CA LYS A 583 28.30 15.08 -22.46
C LYS A 583 27.58 14.74 -21.16
N ALA A 584 26.32 15.12 -21.06
CA ALA A 584 25.51 14.83 -19.87
C ALA A 584 25.21 13.32 -19.75
N MET A 585 24.97 12.61 -20.85
CA MET A 585 24.78 11.16 -20.89
C MET A 585 26.06 10.43 -20.44
N SER A 586 27.22 10.82 -20.96
CA SER A 586 28.53 10.28 -20.56
C SER A 586 28.75 10.44 -19.05
N LYS A 587 28.54 11.66 -18.52
CA LYS A 587 28.64 11.94 -17.09
C LYS A 587 27.65 11.13 -16.25
N GLY A 588 26.41 10.97 -16.70
CA GLY A 588 25.38 10.18 -16.03
C GLY A 588 25.72 8.69 -15.96
N LEU A 589 26.21 8.11 -17.06
CA LEU A 589 26.64 6.71 -17.13
C LEU A 589 27.85 6.42 -16.23
N VAL A 590 28.81 7.34 -16.16
CA VAL A 590 29.94 7.23 -15.20
C VAL A 590 29.44 7.32 -13.76
N LYS A 591 28.59 8.30 -13.45
CA LYS A 591 28.03 8.48 -12.10
C LYS A 591 27.21 7.28 -11.64
N ALA A 592 26.50 6.63 -12.55
CA ALA A 592 25.72 5.42 -12.29
C ALA A 592 26.58 4.15 -12.16
N GLY A 593 27.89 4.22 -12.45
CA GLY A 593 28.80 3.07 -12.44
C GLY A 593 28.59 2.09 -13.60
N ILE A 594 27.83 2.48 -14.63
CA ILE A 594 27.56 1.68 -15.83
C ILE A 594 28.73 1.72 -16.80
N MET A 595 29.44 2.85 -16.82
CA MET A 595 30.56 3.10 -17.72
C MET A 595 31.77 3.55 -16.90
N GLN A 596 32.93 2.97 -17.18
CA GLN A 596 34.20 3.46 -16.62
C GLN A 596 34.79 4.52 -17.54
N GLU A 597 35.50 5.49 -16.94
CA GLU A 597 36.33 6.41 -17.72
C GLU A 597 37.35 5.60 -18.54
N ARG A 598 37.55 5.99 -19.81
CA ARG A 598 38.43 5.30 -20.77
C ARG A 598 37.97 3.89 -21.21
N SER A 599 36.70 3.53 -21.00
CA SER A 599 36.11 2.37 -21.69
C SER A 599 35.85 2.67 -23.17
N ASP A 600 35.67 1.63 -24.00
CA ASP A 600 35.33 1.80 -25.43
C ASP A 600 34.07 2.65 -25.63
N LEU A 601 33.07 2.48 -24.75
CA LEU A 601 31.85 3.28 -24.74
C LEU A 601 32.13 4.75 -24.42
N TYR A 602 33.04 5.03 -23.47
CA TYR A 602 33.46 6.38 -23.14
C TYR A 602 34.16 7.06 -24.32
N TYR A 603 35.03 6.34 -25.04
CA TYR A 603 35.68 6.85 -26.24
C TYR A 603 34.69 7.12 -27.37
N LEU A 604 33.76 6.19 -27.62
CA LEU A 604 32.72 6.37 -28.63
C LEU A 604 31.84 7.60 -28.34
N LEU A 605 31.47 7.84 -27.07
CA LEU A 605 30.71 9.02 -26.69
C LEU A 605 31.51 10.32 -26.88
N ASN A 606 32.80 10.32 -26.57
CA ASN A 606 33.65 11.49 -26.84
C ASN A 606 33.78 11.76 -28.33
N GLN A 607 33.90 10.72 -29.15
CA GLN A 607 33.93 10.85 -30.61
C GLN A 607 32.62 11.43 -31.15
N LEU A 608 31.46 10.96 -30.66
CA LEU A 608 30.15 11.55 -31.00
C LEU A 608 30.04 13.02 -30.56
N ILE A 609 30.56 13.36 -29.36
CA ILE A 609 30.62 14.75 -28.86
C ILE A 609 31.45 15.64 -29.80
N GLU A 610 32.58 15.14 -30.29
CA GLU A 610 33.44 15.83 -31.25
C GLU A 610 32.73 16.03 -32.58
N TYR A 611 32.11 15.00 -33.16
CA TYR A 611 31.33 15.13 -34.38
C TYR A 611 30.20 16.14 -34.22
N CYS A 612 29.49 16.17 -33.09
CA CYS A 612 28.45 17.17 -32.84
C CYS A 612 29.02 18.61 -32.74
N GLN A 613 30.24 18.78 -32.23
CA GLN A 613 30.91 20.08 -32.18
C GLN A 613 31.41 20.53 -33.55
N GLU A 614 31.96 19.60 -34.35
CA GLU A 614 32.31 19.85 -35.74
C GLU A 614 31.07 20.20 -36.57
N PHE A 615 29.95 19.54 -36.28
CA PHE A 615 28.64 19.84 -36.86
C PHE A 615 28.12 21.23 -36.50
N ALA A 616 28.39 21.72 -35.28
CA ALA A 616 27.92 23.03 -34.82
C ALA A 616 28.83 24.21 -35.21
N PHE A 617 30.15 24.00 -35.30
CA PHE A 617 31.13 25.09 -35.42
C PHE A 617 32.14 24.93 -36.56
N GLY A 618 32.08 23.83 -37.33
CA GLY A 618 33.07 23.50 -38.34
C GLY A 618 34.41 23.00 -37.76
N SER A 619 35.28 22.48 -38.63
CA SER A 619 36.52 21.75 -38.29
C SER A 619 37.67 22.60 -37.71
N ARG A 620 37.50 23.91 -37.49
CA ARG A 620 38.58 24.82 -37.03
C ARG A 620 38.77 24.94 -35.51
N SER A 621 38.00 24.25 -34.68
CA SER A 621 38.13 24.37 -33.21
C SER A 621 39.29 23.58 -32.58
N ARG A 622 40.06 22.77 -33.34
CA ARG A 622 41.22 21.99 -32.83
C ARG A 622 42.41 22.82 -32.30
N ARG A 623 42.44 24.16 -32.43
CA ARG A 623 43.60 24.98 -32.04
C ARG A 623 43.49 25.80 -30.74
N TYR A 624 42.36 25.84 -30.06
CA TYR A 624 42.20 26.68 -28.85
C TYR A 624 41.56 25.95 -27.66
N ARG A 625 42.07 24.76 -27.28
CA ARG A 625 41.79 24.14 -25.95
C ARG A 625 42.97 23.36 -25.38
N LEU A 626 44.20 23.73 -25.75
CA LEU A 626 45.43 23.38 -25.03
C LEU A 626 46.12 24.71 -24.69
N GLY A 627 45.64 25.33 -23.62
CA GLY A 627 46.17 26.55 -23.01
C GLY A 627 45.78 26.56 -21.55
#